data_AF-A0A453ER09-F1
#
_entry.id   AF-A0A453ER09-F1
#
_cell.length_a   1.000
_cell.length_b   1.000
_cell.length_c   1.000
_cell.angle_alpha   90.00
_cell.angle_beta   90.00
_cell.angle_gamma   90.00
#
_symmetry.space_group_name_H-M   'P 1'
#
loop_
_entity.id
_entity.type
_entity.pdbx_description
1 polymer ?
#
loop_
_entity_poly.entity_id
_entity_poly.type
_entity_poly.pdbx_seq_one_letter_code
_entity_poly.pdbx_strand_id
1 'polypeptide(L)'
;MGSAEFTMLDKDTGGMGNSILAMPPRLSNEKFLEAYEVVLILDDREIFGSRGKRVVGNIHSKFHVPVEIKRLPVGDGIWIARHRRSHTEYVLDFIVERKSVTDLVSSIRDSRYKDQKLRLKKCGLRKLIYLVEGDPNPLGASESIKTACFTTEILEGFDVQRTTGYSDTESTYGHLTLSIIDYYSTNFSIGANTCRVCLTYDEFVKKCCDPKKLTVSDIFALQLMQVPQVTEETAIAVIELYPTLVSLARAYSMLDGDTPAQEKMLNMKSKMVNAGASRNIFKLVWGEG
;
A
#
# COMPACT_ATOMS: atom_id res chain seq x y z
N MET A 1 34.22 -13.00 -9.86
CA MET A 1 34.55 -11.56 -9.87
C MET A 1 33.63 -10.90 -10.88
N GLY A 2 32.83 -9.94 -10.42
CA GLY A 2 31.73 -9.33 -11.17
C GLY A 2 30.74 -8.74 -10.18
N SER A 3 31.16 -7.67 -9.49
CA SER A 3 30.29 -6.83 -8.67
C SER A 3 29.34 -6.09 -9.60
N ALA A 4 28.05 -6.46 -9.58
CA ALA A 4 27.02 -5.65 -10.20
C ALA A 4 26.81 -4.41 -9.31
N GLU A 5 27.26 -3.25 -9.79
CA GLU A 5 26.87 -1.95 -9.23
C GLU A 5 25.35 -1.81 -9.34
N PHE A 6 24.71 -1.63 -8.18
CA PHE A 6 23.29 -1.44 -8.04
C PHE A 6 22.99 0.06 -8.04
N THR A 7 22.78 0.64 -9.21
CA THR A 7 22.35 2.04 -9.38
C THR A 7 20.84 2.10 -9.51
N MET A 8 20.18 2.48 -8.41
CA MET A 8 18.72 2.56 -8.30
C MET A 8 18.10 3.89 -8.78
N LEU A 9 18.90 4.78 -9.38
CA LEU A 9 18.48 6.18 -9.62
C LEU A 9 18.35 6.62 -11.08
N ASP A 10 18.68 5.80 -12.07
CA ASP A 10 18.52 6.20 -13.48
C ASP A 10 17.72 5.19 -14.30
N LYS A 11 16.40 5.38 -14.31
CA LYS A 11 15.55 5.08 -15.48
C LYS A 11 14.41 6.09 -15.56
N ASP A 12 14.75 7.27 -16.09
CA ASP A 12 13.77 8.18 -16.66
C ASP A 12 13.34 7.67 -18.03
N THR A 13 12.07 7.28 -18.12
CA THR A 13 11.30 7.37 -19.37
C THR A 13 9.90 7.89 -19.05
N GLY A 14 9.70 9.20 -19.24
CA GLY A 14 8.44 9.75 -19.74
C GLY A 14 7.36 10.12 -18.71
N GLY A 15 7.38 11.38 -18.25
CA GLY A 15 6.14 12.13 -18.02
C GLY A 15 5.58 12.17 -16.61
N MET A 16 6.34 12.62 -15.62
CA MET A 16 5.85 13.38 -14.44
C MET A 16 7.06 13.97 -13.73
N GLY A 17 7.12 15.30 -13.58
CA GLY A 17 8.32 16.01 -13.15
C GLY A 17 9.00 15.40 -11.92
N ASN A 18 10.34 15.31 -11.95
CA ASN A 18 11.22 14.79 -10.90
C ASN A 18 10.59 14.97 -9.53
N SER A 19 9.96 13.90 -9.04
CA SER A 19 9.13 13.98 -7.84
C SER A 19 10.08 13.99 -6.64
N ILE A 20 10.58 15.18 -6.31
CA ILE A 20 11.59 15.36 -5.27
C ILE A 20 11.02 14.85 -3.95
N LEU A 21 11.71 13.89 -3.33
CA LEU A 21 11.26 13.27 -2.09
C LEU A 21 11.17 14.31 -0.98
N ALA A 22 10.21 14.12 -0.07
CA ALA A 22 10.06 14.98 1.08
C ALA A 22 11.34 14.94 1.94
N MET A 23 11.72 16.08 2.50
CA MET A 23 12.92 16.23 3.32
C MET A 23 12.54 16.50 4.78
N PRO A 24 13.26 15.92 5.76
CA PRO A 24 13.10 16.33 7.14
C PRO A 24 13.57 17.79 7.31
N PRO A 25 13.03 18.53 8.31
CA PRO A 25 13.31 19.94 8.44
C PRO A 25 14.78 20.21 8.74
N ARG A 26 15.34 21.26 8.15
CA ARG A 26 16.71 21.69 8.41
C ARG A 26 16.70 22.82 9.43
N LEU A 27 17.02 22.51 10.69
CA LEU A 27 17.03 23.49 11.79
C LEU A 27 18.36 24.26 11.90
N SER A 28 19.43 23.75 11.29
CA SER A 28 20.80 24.25 11.38
C SER A 28 21.56 23.99 10.06
N ASN A 29 22.77 24.54 9.91
CA ASN A 29 23.62 24.26 8.76
C ASN A 29 24.35 22.89 8.82
N GLU A 30 23.96 22.02 9.75
CA GLU A 30 24.55 20.68 9.93
C GLU A 30 24.29 19.77 8.71
N LYS A 31 25.15 18.76 8.54
CA LYS A 31 24.93 17.69 7.55
C LYS A 31 23.81 16.76 8.01
N PHE A 32 23.23 16.01 7.07
CA PHE A 32 22.10 15.13 7.35
C PHE A 32 22.38 14.15 8.51
N LEU A 33 23.49 13.40 8.46
CA LEU A 33 23.83 12.40 9.47
C LEU A 33 24.31 12.99 10.82
N GLU A 34 24.68 14.27 10.84
CA GLU A 34 24.97 15.01 12.07
C GLU A 34 23.66 15.40 12.79
N ALA A 35 22.63 15.76 12.02
CA ALA A 35 21.33 16.16 12.56
C ALA A 35 20.41 14.95 12.83
N TYR A 36 20.48 13.91 12.00
CA TYR A 36 19.53 12.81 11.95
C TYR A 36 20.19 11.43 12.00
N GLU A 37 19.44 10.49 12.56
CA GLU A 37 19.69 9.04 12.47
C GLU A 37 18.56 8.41 11.66
N VAL A 38 18.90 7.60 10.65
CA VAL A 38 17.91 6.86 9.85
C VAL A 38 17.65 5.53 10.52
N VAL A 39 16.38 5.26 10.84
CA VAL A 39 15.92 4.02 11.50
C VAL A 39 14.90 3.33 10.62
N LEU A 40 15.11 2.04 10.37
CA LEU A 40 14.12 1.17 9.72
C LEU A 40 13.08 0.74 10.76
N ILE A 41 11.81 1.00 10.49
CA ILE A 41 10.69 0.54 11.31
C ILE A 41 9.98 -0.59 10.57
N LEU A 42 9.88 -1.76 11.22
CA LEU A 42 9.14 -2.90 10.70
C LEU A 42 7.83 -3.09 11.47
N ASP A 43 6.76 -3.48 10.77
CA ASP A 43 5.46 -3.77 11.37
C ASP A 43 5.51 -5.03 12.22
N ASP A 44 4.88 -5.00 13.38
CA ASP A 44 4.85 -6.13 14.30
C ASP A 44 4.07 -7.36 13.78
N ARG A 45 3.22 -7.21 12.75
CA ARG A 45 2.51 -8.31 12.06
C ARG A 45 3.35 -8.92 10.94
N GLU A 46 4.32 -8.18 10.41
CA GLU A 46 5.28 -8.71 9.44
C GLU A 46 6.16 -9.79 10.08
N ILE A 47 6.25 -9.80 11.41
CA ILE A 47 7.09 -10.74 12.13
C ILE A 47 6.59 -12.17 11.91
N PHE A 48 7.51 -12.98 11.39
CA PHE A 48 7.47 -14.43 11.29
C PHE A 48 7.39 -15.16 12.65
N GLY A 49 6.37 -14.84 13.46
CA GLY A 49 6.20 -15.33 14.82
C GLY A 49 7.33 -14.88 15.76
N SER A 50 8.00 -15.82 16.43
CA SER A 50 9.03 -15.57 17.46
C SER A 50 10.39 -15.05 16.93
N ARG A 51 10.45 -14.54 15.69
CA ARG A 51 11.69 -14.23 14.97
C ARG A 51 12.06 -12.76 14.88
N GLY A 52 11.22 -11.82 15.34
CA GLY A 52 11.46 -10.37 15.16
C GLY A 52 12.82 -9.90 15.70
N LYS A 53 13.19 -10.38 16.90
CA LYS A 53 14.51 -10.07 17.50
C LYS A 53 15.69 -10.56 16.65
N ARG A 54 15.52 -11.66 15.90
CA ARG A 54 16.58 -12.20 15.02
C ARG A 54 16.76 -11.35 13.78
N VAL A 55 15.67 -10.90 13.15
CA VAL A 55 15.72 -10.02 11.98
C VAL A 55 16.45 -8.72 12.31
N VAL A 56 16.07 -8.08 13.43
CA VAL A 56 16.74 -6.87 13.94
C VAL A 56 18.23 -7.11 14.16
N GLY A 57 18.60 -8.21 14.84
CA GLY A 57 20.00 -8.54 15.09
C GLY A 57 20.80 -8.85 13.81
N ASN A 58 20.18 -9.51 12.83
CA ASN A 58 20.83 -9.85 11.57
C ASN A 58 21.11 -8.61 10.72
N ILE A 59 20.12 -7.73 10.58
CA ILE A 59 20.27 -6.49 9.80
C ILE A 59 21.30 -5.58 10.49
N HIS A 60 21.20 -5.41 11.80
CA HIS A 60 22.14 -4.59 12.55
C HIS A 60 23.58 -5.11 12.46
N SER A 61 23.80 -6.42 12.63
CA SER A 61 25.16 -7.00 12.58
C SER A 61 25.79 -6.94 11.19
N LYS A 62 25.00 -7.06 10.11
CA LYS A 62 25.50 -7.04 8.74
C LYS A 62 25.69 -5.62 8.19
N PHE A 63 24.74 -4.73 8.47
CA PHE A 63 24.65 -3.42 7.80
C PHE A 63 24.85 -2.24 8.75
N HIS A 64 24.94 -2.48 10.07
CA HIS A 64 25.03 -1.41 11.08
C HIS A 64 23.86 -0.43 11.02
N VAL A 65 22.69 -0.93 10.63
CA VAL A 65 21.45 -0.16 10.51
C VAL A 65 20.61 -0.34 11.77
N PRO A 66 20.14 0.74 12.42
CA PRO A 66 19.19 0.63 13.53
C PRO A 66 17.81 0.22 13.01
N VAL A 67 17.23 -0.80 13.65
CA VAL A 67 15.91 -1.35 13.31
C VAL A 67 15.03 -1.38 14.56
N GLU A 68 13.81 -0.89 14.43
CA GLU A 68 12.79 -0.94 15.48
C GLU A 68 11.53 -1.64 14.99
N ILE A 69 10.83 -2.26 15.92
CA ILE A 69 9.56 -2.94 15.65
C ILE A 69 8.45 -2.10 16.26
N LYS A 70 7.49 -1.66 15.45
CA LYS A 70 6.33 -0.86 15.88
C LYS A 70 5.08 -1.34 15.14
N ARG A 71 3.90 -1.03 15.67
CA ARG A 71 2.64 -1.23 14.93
C ARG A 71 2.48 -0.11 13.91
N LEU A 72 2.52 -0.43 12.63
CA LEU A 72 2.29 0.52 11.55
C LEU A 72 0.81 0.63 11.18
N PRO A 73 0.32 1.83 10.81
CA PRO A 73 -1.07 1.98 10.35
C PRO A 73 -1.27 1.41 8.93
N VAL A 74 -0.20 1.34 8.13
CA VAL A 74 -0.17 0.83 6.75
C VAL A 74 1.26 0.46 6.37
N GLY A 75 1.43 -0.53 5.48
CA GLY A 75 2.73 -1.07 5.08
C GLY A 75 3.32 -2.03 6.11
N ASP A 76 4.33 -2.75 5.66
CA ASP A 76 5.11 -3.69 6.46
C ASP A 76 6.43 -3.08 6.93
N GLY A 77 6.95 -2.07 6.23
CA GLY A 77 8.15 -1.34 6.66
C GLY A 77 8.17 0.10 6.20
N ILE A 78 8.76 0.98 7.01
CA ILE A 78 9.01 2.39 6.67
C ILE A 78 10.38 2.83 7.21
N TRP A 79 10.87 3.96 6.74
CA TRP A 79 12.07 4.60 7.30
C TRP A 79 11.72 5.92 7.96
N ILE A 80 12.33 6.17 9.11
CA ILE A 80 12.24 7.46 9.79
C ILE A 80 13.62 8.12 9.86
N ALA A 81 13.65 9.44 9.78
CA ALA A 81 14.77 10.25 10.24
C ALA A 81 14.45 10.75 11.65
N ARG A 82 15.19 10.25 12.65
CA ARG A 82 15.10 10.68 14.04
C ARG A 82 16.10 11.80 14.29
N HIS A 83 15.60 12.97 14.68
CA HIS A 83 16.47 14.10 15.00
C HIS A 83 17.28 13.80 16.27
N ARG A 84 18.61 13.95 16.22
CA ARG A 84 19.50 13.52 17.31
C ARG A 84 19.32 14.30 18.62
N ARG A 85 18.95 15.59 18.55
CA ARG A 85 18.72 16.45 19.75
C ARG A 85 17.29 16.39 20.29
N SER A 86 16.29 16.70 19.46
CA SER A 86 14.88 16.74 19.89
C SER A 86 14.20 15.37 19.94
N HIS A 87 14.83 14.32 19.41
CA HIS A 87 14.24 12.98 19.24
C HIS A 87 12.95 12.95 18.40
N THR A 88 12.62 14.03 17.69
CA THR A 88 11.47 14.07 16.78
C THR A 88 11.68 13.11 15.63
N GLU A 89 10.67 12.30 15.34
CA GLU A 89 10.70 11.29 14.28
C GLU A 89 9.95 11.78 13.04
N TYR A 90 10.64 11.86 11.91
CA TYR A 90 10.06 12.25 10.62
C TYR A 90 10.04 11.05 9.68
N VAL A 91 8.88 10.76 9.08
CA VAL A 91 8.72 9.65 8.14
C VAL A 91 9.30 10.05 6.78
N LEU A 92 10.27 9.26 6.32
CA LEU A 92 10.86 9.42 4.99
C LEU A 92 9.88 8.92 3.93
N ASP A 93 10.00 9.42 2.70
CA ASP A 93 9.03 9.18 1.62
C ASP A 93 9.00 7.75 1.03
N PHE A 94 9.46 6.76 1.80
CA PHE A 94 9.60 5.35 1.44
C PHE A 94 8.73 4.46 2.33
N ILE A 95 8.03 3.50 1.71
CA ILE A 95 7.25 2.47 2.39
C ILE A 95 7.37 1.16 1.64
N VAL A 96 7.46 0.06 2.37
CA VAL A 96 7.49 -1.30 1.84
C VAL A 96 6.20 -2.02 2.21
N GLU A 97 5.61 -2.70 1.24
CA GLU A 97 4.65 -3.79 1.45
C GLU A 97 5.33 -5.08 1.01
N ARG A 98 5.47 -6.03 1.94
CA ARG A 98 6.07 -7.33 1.67
C ARG A 98 4.97 -8.34 1.40
N LYS A 99 5.06 -9.03 0.26
CA LYS A 99 4.11 -10.09 -0.12
C LYS A 99 4.84 -11.38 -0.43
N SER A 100 4.52 -12.46 0.28
CA SER A 100 4.97 -13.78 -0.16
C SER A 100 4.29 -14.16 -1.47
N VAL A 101 4.97 -14.91 -2.34
CA VAL A 101 4.38 -15.44 -3.57
C VAL A 101 3.10 -16.24 -3.30
N THR A 102 3.04 -17.01 -2.20
CA THR A 102 1.83 -17.77 -1.82
C THR A 102 0.66 -16.85 -1.47
N ASP A 103 0.94 -15.76 -0.74
CA ASP A 103 -0.04 -14.76 -0.38
C ASP A 103 -0.46 -13.92 -1.58
N LEU A 104 0.47 -13.70 -2.53
CA LEU A 104 0.19 -13.01 -3.77
C LEU A 104 -0.81 -13.81 -4.62
N VAL A 105 -0.57 -15.11 -4.83
CA VAL A 105 -1.46 -15.98 -5.61
C VAL A 105 -2.86 -16.04 -5.00
N SER A 106 -2.96 -16.15 -3.67
CA SER A 106 -4.26 -16.13 -2.98
C SER A 106 -4.93 -14.76 -3.06
N SER A 107 -4.16 -13.67 -2.93
CA SER A 107 -4.69 -12.31 -2.99
C SER A 107 -5.11 -11.86 -4.38
N ILE A 108 -4.51 -12.35 -5.46
CA ILE A 108 -4.97 -12.06 -6.83
C ILE A 108 -6.42 -12.54 -7.04
N ARG A 109 -6.84 -13.59 -6.33
CA ARG A 109 -8.21 -14.14 -6.40
C ARG A 109 -9.18 -13.42 -5.45
N ASP A 110 -8.71 -12.53 -4.60
CA ASP A 110 -9.47 -11.93 -3.50
C ASP A 110 -9.47 -10.39 -3.58
N SER A 111 -10.62 -9.76 -3.31
CA SER A 111 -10.82 -8.31 -3.27
C SER A 111 -9.82 -7.57 -2.35
N ARG A 112 -9.26 -8.23 -1.33
CA ARG A 112 -8.30 -7.66 -0.36
C ARG A 112 -7.06 -7.04 -0.99
N TYR A 113 -6.64 -7.52 -2.17
CA TYR A 113 -5.46 -7.01 -2.86
C TYR A 113 -5.60 -5.54 -3.27
N LYS A 114 -6.80 -5.13 -3.68
CA LYS A 114 -7.09 -3.76 -4.12
C LYS A 114 -7.11 -2.79 -2.93
N ASP A 115 -7.71 -3.19 -1.82
CA ASP A 115 -7.83 -2.36 -0.61
C ASP A 115 -6.48 -2.05 0.03
N GLN A 116 -5.58 -3.04 0.09
CA GLN A 116 -4.22 -2.87 0.63
C GLN A 116 -3.45 -1.82 -0.18
N LYS A 117 -3.46 -1.94 -1.50
CA LYS A 117 -2.80 -1.00 -2.41
C LYS A 117 -3.41 0.39 -2.38
N LEU A 118 -4.74 0.49 -2.28
CA LEU A 118 -5.43 1.77 -2.14
C LEU A 118 -4.99 2.51 -0.88
N ARG A 119 -4.84 1.80 0.24
CA ARG A 119 -4.34 2.37 1.50
C ARG A 119 -2.91 2.86 1.37
N LEU A 120 -2.03 2.08 0.70
CA LEU A 120 -0.66 2.49 0.41
C LEU A 120 -0.62 3.76 -0.46
N LYS A 121 -1.40 3.82 -1.54
CA LYS A 121 -1.49 5.03 -2.39
C LYS A 121 -2.02 6.25 -1.63
N LYS A 122 -2.90 6.05 -0.65
CA LYS A 122 -3.51 7.13 0.16
C LYS A 122 -2.67 7.56 1.37
N CYS A 123 -1.62 6.83 1.75
CA CYS A 123 -0.80 7.14 2.93
C CYS A 123 0.00 8.46 2.76
N GLY A 124 0.28 8.84 1.51
CA GLY A 124 0.91 10.11 1.15
C GLY A 124 2.44 10.07 1.07
N LEU A 125 3.05 8.89 1.22
CA LEU A 125 4.43 8.61 0.84
C LEU A 125 4.51 8.36 -0.67
N ARG A 126 5.67 8.66 -1.27
CA ARG A 126 5.82 8.68 -2.74
C ARG A 126 6.45 7.41 -3.30
N LYS A 127 7.46 6.86 -2.62
CA LYS A 127 8.15 5.65 -3.03
C LYS A 127 7.51 4.45 -2.37
N LEU A 128 6.56 3.85 -3.09
CA LEU A 128 5.86 2.64 -2.69
C LEU A 128 6.66 1.44 -3.22
N ILE A 129 7.30 0.69 -2.33
CA ILE A 129 8.09 -0.50 -2.67
C ILE A 129 7.22 -1.73 -2.41
N TYR A 130 7.11 -2.61 -3.40
CA TYR A 130 6.38 -3.86 -3.31
C TYR A 130 7.37 -5.03 -3.35
N LEU A 131 7.67 -5.59 -2.18
CA LEU A 131 8.68 -6.63 -2.02
C LEU A 131 8.05 -8.02 -2.13
N VAL A 132 8.26 -8.69 -3.26
CA VAL A 132 7.71 -10.02 -3.55
C VAL A 132 8.72 -11.10 -3.14
N GLU A 133 8.41 -11.83 -2.07
CA GLU A 133 9.29 -12.85 -1.51
C GLU A 133 8.88 -14.27 -1.90
N GLY A 134 9.83 -15.05 -2.40
CA GLY A 134 9.71 -16.47 -2.69
C GLY A 134 9.96 -16.79 -4.16
N ASP A 135 9.95 -18.08 -4.48
CA ASP A 135 10.11 -18.54 -5.86
C ASP A 135 8.86 -18.17 -6.68
N PRO A 136 8.99 -17.41 -7.78
CA PRO A 136 7.87 -17.10 -8.69
C PRO A 136 7.44 -18.27 -9.57
N ASN A 137 8.13 -19.41 -9.52
CA ASN A 137 7.79 -20.63 -10.26
C ASN A 137 7.19 -21.78 -9.41
N PRO A 138 6.21 -21.55 -8.51
CA PRO A 138 5.40 -22.65 -8.05
C PRO A 138 4.53 -23.15 -9.22
N LEU A 139 4.47 -24.47 -9.42
CA LEU A 139 3.75 -25.13 -10.52
C LEU A 139 2.41 -24.44 -10.85
N GLY A 140 2.30 -23.86 -12.04
CA GLY A 140 1.05 -23.34 -12.61
C GLY A 140 0.65 -21.89 -12.29
N ALA A 141 1.40 -21.13 -11.47
CA ALA A 141 1.04 -19.75 -11.09
C ALA A 141 1.97 -18.65 -11.64
N SER A 142 3.07 -19.02 -12.30
CA SER A 142 4.15 -18.11 -12.73
C SER A 142 3.67 -16.96 -13.63
N GLU A 143 2.75 -17.22 -14.55
CA GLU A 143 2.21 -16.19 -15.46
C GLU A 143 1.38 -15.15 -14.72
N SER A 144 0.47 -15.59 -13.83
CA SER A 144 -0.36 -14.67 -13.04
C SER A 144 0.48 -13.81 -12.09
N ILE A 145 1.53 -14.38 -11.48
CA ILE A 145 2.46 -13.65 -10.62
C ILE A 145 3.21 -12.58 -11.43
N LYS A 146 3.75 -12.94 -12.60
CA LYS A 146 4.45 -12.00 -13.48
C LYS A 146 3.52 -10.86 -13.91
N THR A 147 2.32 -11.17 -14.37
CA THR A 147 1.32 -10.16 -14.77
C THR A 147 0.94 -9.25 -13.61
N ALA A 148 0.74 -9.79 -12.40
CA ALA A 148 0.44 -8.98 -11.22
C ALA A 148 1.60 -8.05 -10.85
N CYS A 149 2.84 -8.54 -10.87
CA CYS A 149 4.04 -7.71 -10.66
C CYS A 149 4.13 -6.59 -11.71
N PHE A 150 4.02 -6.92 -13.00
CA PHE A 150 4.06 -5.91 -14.07
C PHE A 150 2.95 -4.87 -13.95
N THR A 151 1.73 -5.31 -13.59
CA THR A 151 0.61 -4.40 -13.34
C THR A 151 0.90 -3.45 -12.18
N THR A 152 1.45 -3.98 -11.09
CA THR A 152 1.81 -3.21 -9.89
C THR A 152 2.91 -2.19 -10.19
N GLU A 153 3.88 -2.56 -11.01
CA GLU A 153 4.98 -1.68 -11.41
C GLU A 153 4.51 -0.61 -12.40
N ILE A 154 3.97 -1.02 -13.54
CA ILE A 154 3.71 -0.14 -14.69
C ILE A 154 2.42 0.66 -14.50
N LEU A 155 1.32 0.01 -14.09
CA LEU A 155 0.01 0.67 -14.03
C LEU A 155 -0.21 1.38 -12.70
N GLU A 156 0.42 0.90 -11.63
CA GLU A 156 0.17 1.41 -10.28
C GLU A 156 1.30 2.22 -9.69
N GLY A 157 2.49 2.22 -10.32
CA GLY A 157 3.63 3.07 -9.96
C GLY A 157 4.41 2.61 -8.73
N PHE A 158 4.33 1.34 -8.35
CA PHE A 158 5.15 0.76 -7.29
C PHE A 158 6.51 0.35 -7.82
N ASP A 159 7.54 0.41 -6.97
CA ASP A 159 8.82 -0.23 -7.22
C ASP A 159 8.75 -1.69 -6.79
N VAL A 160 8.73 -2.62 -7.75
CA VAL A 160 8.57 -4.05 -7.46
C VAL A 160 9.95 -4.70 -7.32
N GLN A 161 10.28 -5.13 -6.11
CA GLN A 161 11.53 -5.83 -5.81
C GLN A 161 11.25 -7.30 -5.50
N ARG A 162 12.08 -8.21 -6.00
CA ARG A 162 11.91 -9.66 -5.78
C ARG A 162 13.01 -10.18 -4.89
N THR A 163 12.64 -11.02 -3.92
CA THR A 163 13.58 -11.70 -3.05
C THR A 163 13.29 -13.20 -3.04
N THR A 164 14.34 -13.99 -2.92
CA THR A 164 14.24 -15.46 -2.96
C THR A 164 13.78 -16.07 -1.63
N GLY A 165 13.91 -15.31 -0.54
CA GLY A 165 13.47 -15.70 0.78
C GLY A 165 13.99 -14.75 1.86
N TYR A 166 13.77 -15.15 3.11
CA TYR A 166 14.06 -14.38 4.31
C TYR A 166 15.43 -13.70 4.37
N SER A 167 16.52 -14.44 4.16
CA SER A 167 17.88 -13.87 4.26
C SER A 167 18.15 -12.85 3.16
N ASP A 168 17.51 -13.02 2.01
CA ASP A 168 17.61 -12.10 0.87
C ASP A 168 16.80 -10.84 1.18
N THR A 169 15.57 -10.99 1.68
CA THR A 169 14.73 -9.90 2.21
C THR A 169 15.43 -9.06 3.29
N GLU A 170 16.06 -9.70 4.29
CA GLU A 170 16.85 -9.00 5.31
C GLU A 170 18.00 -8.19 4.68
N SER A 171 18.65 -8.77 3.68
CA SER A 171 19.75 -8.10 2.97
C SER A 171 19.23 -6.92 2.15
N THR A 172 18.09 -7.07 1.48
CA THR A 172 17.42 -6.01 0.73
C THR A 172 17.06 -4.84 1.64
N TYR A 173 16.49 -5.09 2.83
CA TYR A 173 16.22 -4.02 3.80
C TYR A 173 17.49 -3.27 4.21
N GLY A 174 18.60 -3.98 4.43
CA GLY A 174 19.90 -3.39 4.72
C GLY A 174 20.38 -2.46 3.60
N HIS A 175 20.44 -2.97 2.37
CA HIS A 175 20.88 -2.20 1.20
C HIS A 175 19.98 -1.00 0.92
N LEU A 176 18.65 -1.16 1.00
CA LEU A 176 17.70 -0.06 0.83
C LEU A 176 17.96 1.04 1.85
N THR A 177 18.22 0.67 3.11
CA THR A 177 18.49 1.67 4.15
C THR A 177 19.77 2.45 3.85
N LEU A 178 20.83 1.77 3.39
CA LEU A 178 22.08 2.44 2.98
C LEU A 178 21.87 3.38 1.78
N SER A 179 21.11 2.95 0.76
CA SER A 179 20.77 3.78 -0.39
C SER A 179 19.92 5.00 -0.01
N ILE A 180 18.99 4.83 0.93
CA ILE A 180 18.19 5.94 1.48
C ILE A 180 19.09 6.93 2.21
N ILE A 181 20.00 6.45 3.07
CA ILE A 181 20.97 7.30 3.78
C ILE A 181 21.81 8.11 2.79
N ASP A 182 22.32 7.49 1.74
CA ASP A 182 23.13 8.15 0.71
C ASP A 182 22.34 9.24 -0.04
N TYR A 183 21.11 8.91 -0.45
CA TYR A 183 20.21 9.86 -1.11
C TYR A 183 19.96 11.10 -0.25
N TYR A 184 19.58 10.92 1.02
CA TYR A 184 19.31 12.07 1.89
C TYR A 184 20.59 12.82 2.22
N SER A 185 21.71 12.15 2.43
CA SER A 185 23.01 12.82 2.69
C SER A 185 23.42 13.72 1.53
N THR A 186 23.20 13.29 0.29
CA THR A 186 23.53 14.05 -0.91
C THR A 186 22.55 15.21 -1.15
N ASN A 187 21.26 15.01 -0.90
CA ASN A 187 20.21 15.97 -1.28
C ASN A 187 19.75 16.92 -0.16
N PHE A 188 20.12 16.67 1.10
CA PHE A 188 19.65 17.45 2.26
C PHE A 188 20.04 18.94 2.19
N SER A 189 21.18 19.26 1.59
CA SER A 189 21.63 20.66 1.48
C SER A 189 20.90 21.46 0.39
N ILE A 190 20.44 20.78 -0.68
CA ILE A 190 19.85 21.40 -1.87
C ILE A 190 18.32 21.44 -1.76
N GLY A 191 17.72 20.41 -1.16
CA GLY A 191 16.27 20.22 -1.11
C GLY A 191 15.52 21.01 -0.02
N ALA A 192 16.22 21.62 0.95
CA ALA A 192 15.58 22.22 2.12
C ALA A 192 14.57 23.34 1.81
N ASN A 193 14.71 24.04 0.66
CA ASN A 193 13.84 25.15 0.29
C ASN A 193 12.82 24.81 -0.83
N THR A 194 12.95 23.65 -1.48
CA THR A 194 12.12 23.29 -2.65
C THR A 194 11.33 22.00 -2.44
N CYS A 195 11.74 21.14 -1.51
CA CYS A 195 11.05 19.89 -1.21
C CYS A 195 9.87 20.09 -0.27
N ARG A 196 8.90 19.17 -0.37
CA ARG A 196 7.89 18.99 0.69
C ARG A 196 8.60 18.62 2.00
N VAL A 197 8.07 19.06 3.14
CA VAL A 197 8.57 18.60 4.45
C VAL A 197 8.03 17.20 4.75
N CYS A 198 8.87 16.33 5.31
CA CYS A 198 8.45 15.03 5.83
C CYS A 198 7.36 15.20 6.91
N LEU A 199 6.41 14.27 6.94
CA LEU A 199 5.45 14.19 8.05
C LEU A 199 6.18 13.72 9.31
N THR A 200 5.79 14.24 10.47
CA THR A 200 6.13 13.56 11.72
C THR A 200 5.47 12.18 11.79
N TYR A 201 6.02 11.26 12.59
CA TYR A 201 5.44 9.93 12.77
C TYR A 201 3.98 10.00 13.24
N ASP A 202 3.67 10.87 14.19
CA ASP A 202 2.31 11.06 14.70
C ASP A 202 1.35 11.60 13.62
N GLU A 203 1.80 12.56 12.80
CA GLU A 203 1.01 13.05 11.66
C GLU A 203 0.77 11.97 10.62
N PHE A 204 1.77 11.13 10.33
CA PHE A 204 1.64 9.99 9.43
C PHE A 204 0.59 9.00 9.95
N VAL A 205 0.67 8.62 11.24
CA VAL A 205 -0.31 7.74 11.88
C VAL A 205 -1.69 8.36 11.82
N LYS A 206 -1.83 9.63 12.21
CA LYS A 206 -3.11 10.33 12.20
C LYS A 206 -3.70 10.39 10.80
N LYS A 207 -2.89 10.65 9.78
CA LYS A 207 -3.31 10.68 8.37
C LYS A 207 -3.77 9.32 7.85
N CYS A 208 -3.09 8.24 8.23
CA CYS A 208 -3.44 6.88 7.82
C CYS A 208 -4.66 6.34 8.56
N CYS A 209 -4.86 6.79 9.81
CA CYS A 209 -5.97 6.40 10.66
C CYS A 209 -7.16 7.37 10.59
N ASP A 210 -7.06 8.50 9.87
CA ASP A 210 -8.13 9.48 9.77
C ASP A 210 -9.33 8.86 9.05
N PRO A 211 -10.45 8.58 9.74
CA PRO A 211 -11.64 8.02 9.10
C PRO A 211 -12.28 8.99 8.10
N LYS A 212 -11.83 10.26 8.03
CA LYS A 212 -12.38 11.30 7.13
C LYS A 212 -12.21 11.04 5.63
N LYS A 213 -11.73 9.87 5.21
CA LYS A 213 -11.67 9.46 3.79
C LYS A 213 -12.43 8.18 3.43
N LEU A 214 -13.11 7.55 4.39
CA LEU A 214 -14.09 6.52 4.09
C LEU A 214 -15.48 7.10 4.32
N THR A 215 -16.09 7.56 3.23
CA THR A 215 -17.50 7.95 3.23
C THR A 215 -18.37 6.70 3.43
N VAL A 216 -19.62 6.90 3.84
CA VAL A 216 -20.62 5.81 3.87
C VAL A 216 -20.73 5.12 2.50
N SER A 217 -20.53 5.90 1.44
CA SER A 217 -20.46 5.41 0.06
C SER A 217 -19.25 4.50 -0.18
N ASP A 218 -18.07 4.85 0.31
CA ASP A 218 -16.87 4.00 0.18
C ASP A 218 -17.05 2.67 0.92
N ILE A 219 -17.61 2.72 2.14
CA ILE A 219 -17.92 1.51 2.92
C ILE A 219 -18.95 0.65 2.19
N PHE A 220 -19.98 1.28 1.62
CA PHE A 220 -21.00 0.57 0.85
C PHE A 220 -20.41 -0.05 -0.43
N ALA A 221 -19.44 0.60 -1.08
CA ALA A 221 -18.74 0.06 -2.24
C ALA A 221 -18.01 -1.23 -1.89
N LEU A 222 -17.28 -1.21 -0.78
CA LEU A 222 -16.56 -2.36 -0.26
C LEU A 222 -17.52 -3.51 0.07
N GLN A 223 -18.67 -3.21 0.67
CA GLN A 223 -19.71 -4.20 0.97
C GLN A 223 -20.31 -4.81 -0.30
N LEU A 224 -20.60 -4.00 -1.33
CA LEU A 224 -21.11 -4.47 -2.61
C LEU A 224 -20.12 -5.41 -3.31
N MET A 225 -18.83 -5.10 -3.26
CA MET A 225 -17.79 -5.95 -3.87
C MET A 225 -17.62 -7.31 -3.16
N GLN A 226 -18.19 -7.51 -1.97
CA GLN A 226 -18.26 -8.84 -1.34
C GLN A 226 -19.39 -9.72 -1.93
N VAL A 227 -20.29 -9.15 -2.72
CA VAL A 227 -21.38 -9.89 -3.36
C VAL A 227 -20.87 -10.63 -4.60
N PRO A 228 -21.17 -11.94 -4.76
CA PRO A 228 -20.77 -12.67 -5.95
C PRO A 228 -21.23 -11.99 -7.25
N GLN A 229 -20.32 -11.88 -8.22
CA GLN A 229 -20.53 -11.25 -9.53
C GLN A 229 -20.62 -9.71 -9.53
N VAL A 230 -20.31 -9.06 -8.40
CA VAL A 230 -20.20 -7.59 -8.34
C VAL A 230 -18.74 -7.18 -8.50
N THR A 231 -18.44 -6.53 -9.63
CA THR A 231 -17.11 -5.94 -9.90
C THR A 231 -17.01 -4.53 -9.33
N GLU A 232 -15.81 -3.94 -9.38
CA GLU A 232 -15.58 -2.56 -8.96
C GLU A 232 -16.44 -1.58 -9.78
N GLU A 233 -16.49 -1.77 -11.10
CA GLU A 233 -17.29 -0.96 -12.01
C GLU A 233 -18.79 -1.14 -11.74
N THR A 234 -19.21 -2.35 -11.35
CA THR A 234 -20.58 -2.63 -10.93
C THR A 234 -20.91 -1.90 -9.63
N ALA A 235 -20.02 -1.95 -8.63
CA ALA A 235 -20.22 -1.30 -7.34
C ALA A 235 -20.27 0.23 -7.46
N ILE A 236 -19.39 0.83 -8.28
CA ILE A 236 -19.41 2.26 -8.60
C ILE A 236 -20.73 2.65 -9.26
N ALA A 237 -21.18 1.89 -10.27
CA ALA A 237 -22.43 2.17 -10.97
C ALA A 237 -23.66 2.08 -10.05
N VAL A 238 -23.66 1.17 -9.06
CA VAL A 238 -24.74 1.08 -8.05
C VAL A 238 -24.69 2.28 -7.12
N ILE A 239 -23.50 2.71 -6.70
CA ILE A 239 -23.31 3.86 -5.81
C ILE A 239 -23.71 5.18 -6.44
N GLU A 240 -23.41 5.37 -7.72
CA GLU A 240 -23.85 6.57 -8.46
C GLU A 240 -25.37 6.72 -8.46
N LEU A 241 -26.10 5.60 -8.45
CA LEU A 241 -27.56 5.58 -8.36
C LEU A 241 -28.06 5.66 -6.90
N TYR A 242 -27.38 4.95 -5.99
CA TYR A 242 -27.77 4.78 -4.59
C TYR A 242 -26.54 4.87 -3.69
N PRO A 243 -26.15 6.07 -3.24
CA PRO A 243 -24.89 6.29 -2.52
C PRO A 243 -24.75 5.57 -1.17
N THR A 244 -25.84 5.01 -0.65
CA THR A 244 -25.87 4.32 0.65
C THR A 244 -26.77 3.09 0.61
N LEU A 245 -26.50 2.13 1.49
CA LEU A 245 -27.37 0.97 1.70
C LEU A 245 -28.84 1.37 1.96
N VAL A 246 -29.05 2.43 2.75
CA VAL A 246 -30.39 2.94 3.06
C VAL A 246 -31.09 3.49 1.80
N SER A 247 -30.38 4.20 0.92
CA SER A 247 -30.97 4.68 -0.34
C SER A 247 -31.36 3.54 -1.26
N LEU A 248 -30.56 2.46 -1.30
CA LEU A 248 -30.87 1.28 -2.10
C LEU A 248 -32.07 0.50 -1.51
N ALA A 249 -32.10 0.30 -0.19
CA ALA A 249 -33.20 -0.37 0.50
C ALA A 249 -34.52 0.39 0.30
N ARG A 250 -34.50 1.73 0.36
CA ARG A 250 -35.70 2.54 0.04
C ARG A 250 -36.18 2.31 -1.40
N ALA A 251 -35.27 2.22 -2.36
CA ALA A 251 -35.66 1.93 -3.75
C ALA A 251 -36.31 0.55 -3.89
N TYR A 252 -35.81 -0.48 -3.19
CA TYR A 252 -36.46 -1.78 -3.15
C TYR A 252 -37.83 -1.76 -2.47
N SER A 253 -37.98 -1.00 -1.39
CA SER A 253 -39.26 -0.85 -0.69
C SER A 253 -40.37 -0.23 -1.57
N MET A 254 -40.01 0.58 -2.56
CA MET A 254 -40.98 1.16 -3.51
C MET A 254 -41.50 0.13 -4.52
N LEU A 255 -40.86 -1.03 -4.62
CA LEU A 255 -41.22 -2.14 -5.50
C LEU A 255 -41.67 -3.36 -4.68
N ASP A 256 -42.04 -3.15 -3.42
CA ASP A 256 -42.41 -4.24 -2.53
C ASP A 256 -43.64 -5.00 -3.03
N GLY A 257 -43.61 -6.32 -2.93
CA GLY A 257 -44.61 -7.22 -3.52
C GLY A 257 -44.36 -7.66 -4.97
N ASP A 258 -43.37 -7.10 -5.68
CA ASP A 258 -42.93 -7.55 -7.02
C ASP A 258 -41.45 -7.96 -7.00
N THR A 259 -41.20 -9.17 -6.50
CA THR A 259 -39.85 -9.73 -6.39
C THR A 259 -39.11 -9.79 -7.74
N PRO A 260 -39.74 -10.20 -8.87
CA PRO A 260 -39.08 -10.14 -10.17
C PRO A 260 -38.64 -8.74 -10.59
N ALA A 261 -39.42 -7.70 -10.29
CA ALA A 261 -39.04 -6.31 -10.56
C ALA A 261 -37.89 -5.84 -9.65
N GLN A 262 -37.90 -6.21 -8.37
CA GLN A 262 -36.82 -5.89 -7.43
C GLN A 262 -35.50 -6.55 -7.85
N GLU A 263 -35.51 -7.83 -8.23
CA GLU A 263 -34.31 -8.55 -8.69
C GLU A 263 -33.68 -7.92 -9.94
N LYS A 264 -34.49 -7.32 -10.82
CA LYS A 264 -34.03 -6.72 -12.09
C LYS A 264 -33.74 -5.23 -12.00
N MET A 265 -34.11 -4.56 -10.89
CA MET A 265 -34.08 -3.10 -10.77
C MET A 265 -32.72 -2.48 -11.14
N LEU A 266 -31.61 -3.03 -10.62
CA LEU A 266 -30.29 -2.46 -10.86
C LEU A 266 -29.80 -2.73 -12.28
N ASN A 267 -30.05 -3.94 -12.80
CA ASN A 267 -29.71 -4.31 -14.18
C ASN A 267 -30.46 -3.49 -15.23
N MET A 268 -31.71 -3.11 -14.97
CA MET A 268 -32.46 -2.23 -15.86
C MET A 268 -31.99 -0.77 -15.81
N LYS A 269 -31.45 -0.33 -14.66
CA LYS A 269 -30.99 1.06 -14.46
C LYS A 269 -29.55 1.31 -14.87
N SER A 270 -28.71 0.28 -14.92
CA SER A 270 -27.33 0.42 -15.36
C SER A 270 -26.89 -0.78 -16.21
N LYS A 271 -26.33 -0.47 -17.39
CA LYS A 271 -25.73 -1.48 -18.29
C LYS A 271 -24.50 -2.17 -17.69
N MET A 272 -23.88 -1.55 -16.68
CA MET A 272 -22.72 -2.10 -15.98
C MET A 272 -23.13 -3.15 -14.95
N VAL A 273 -24.38 -3.17 -14.52
CA VAL A 273 -24.89 -4.16 -13.56
C VAL A 273 -25.52 -5.31 -14.34
N ASN A 274 -24.88 -6.47 -14.34
CA ASN A 274 -25.46 -7.66 -14.97
C ASN A 274 -26.63 -8.24 -14.14
N ALA A 275 -27.43 -9.12 -14.75
CA ALA A 275 -28.62 -9.69 -14.11
C ALA A 275 -28.30 -10.54 -12.87
N GLY A 276 -27.14 -11.21 -12.85
CA GLY A 276 -26.68 -12.00 -11.69
C GLY A 276 -26.29 -11.10 -10.51
N ALA A 277 -25.53 -10.05 -10.78
CA ALA A 277 -25.15 -9.02 -9.81
C ALA A 277 -26.39 -8.33 -9.21
N SER A 278 -27.33 -7.89 -10.04
CA SER A 278 -28.58 -7.25 -9.57
C SER A 278 -29.36 -8.15 -8.62
N ARG A 279 -29.49 -9.45 -8.95
CA ARG A 279 -30.18 -10.42 -8.11
C ARG A 279 -29.46 -10.70 -6.80
N ASN A 280 -28.14 -10.86 -6.84
CA ASN A 280 -27.35 -11.16 -5.65
C ASN A 280 -27.31 -9.96 -4.69
N ILE A 281 -27.26 -8.72 -5.22
CA ILE A 281 -27.37 -7.51 -4.41
C ILE A 281 -28.76 -7.42 -3.76
N PHE A 282 -29.84 -7.67 -4.51
CA PHE A 282 -31.19 -7.72 -3.94
C PHE A 282 -31.29 -8.73 -2.79
N LYS A 283 -30.78 -9.96 -2.99
CA LYS A 283 -30.78 -10.99 -1.95
C LYS A 283 -30.01 -10.59 -0.69
N LEU A 284 -28.90 -9.86 -0.83
CA LEU A 284 -28.14 -9.38 0.32
C LEU A 284 -28.86 -8.26 1.08
N VAL A 285 -29.54 -7.36 0.36
CA VAL A 285 -30.05 -6.09 0.92
C VAL A 285 -31.51 -6.18 1.35
N TRP A 286 -32.32 -6.99 0.67
CA TRP A 286 -33.78 -7.03 0.83
C TRP A 286 -34.38 -8.44 0.84
N GLY A 287 -33.68 -9.44 0.30
CA GLY A 287 -34.14 -10.82 0.34
C GLY A 287 -34.22 -11.34 1.77
N GLU A 288 -35.34 -11.96 2.14
CA GLU A 288 -35.37 -12.83 3.31
C GLU A 288 -34.46 -14.04 3.04
N GLY A 289 -33.59 -14.34 4.02
CA GLY A 289 -32.72 -15.51 3.97
C GLY A 289 -33.47 -16.82 4.03
#